data_AF-A0AA43ENK5-F1
#
_entry.id   AF-A0AA43ENK5-F1
#
_cell.length_a   1.000
_cell.length_b   1.000
_cell.length_c   1.000
_cell.angle_alpha   90.00
_cell.angle_beta   90.00
_cell.angle_gamma   90.00
#
_symmetry.space_group_name_H-M   'P 1'
#
loop_
_entity.id
_entity.type
_entity.pdbx_description
1 polymer ?
#
loop_
_entity_poly.entity_id
_entity_poly.type
_entity_poly.pdbx_seq_one_letter_code
_entity_poly.pdbx_strand_id
1 'polypeptide(L)'
;MKIYLANPRGFCAGVDRAIEIVELSLKKYGAPIYVRHEIVHSRHVVKSLRQKGAVFVEELNEVPEGSVVIFSAHGVAKSVWEEARRRRLHVIDATCPLVIKVHNEVNRDYTQGYEL
;
A
#
# COMPACT_ATOMS: atom_id res chain seq x y z
N MET A 1 38.44 15.44 -2.06
CA MET A 1 37.00 15.62 -1.83
C MET A 1 36.56 14.65 -0.73
N LYS A 2 35.92 15.12 0.35
CA LYS A 2 35.38 14.25 1.40
C LYS A 2 33.87 14.11 1.18
N ILE A 3 33.37 12.87 1.18
CA ILE A 3 31.95 12.55 1.08
C ILE A 3 31.45 12.20 2.48
N TYR A 4 30.33 12.78 2.89
CA TYR A 4 29.66 12.50 4.16
C TYR A 4 28.31 11.86 3.91
N LEU A 5 27.95 10.88 4.75
CA LEU A 5 26.67 10.18 4.67
C LEU A 5 25.85 10.49 5.92
N ALA A 6 24.61 10.95 5.71
CA ALA A 6 23.68 11.26 6.79
C ALA A 6 23.21 10.00 7.53
N ASN A 7 22.85 10.14 8.80
CA ASN A 7 22.16 9.13 9.60
C ASN A 7 21.07 9.81 10.45
N PRO A 8 19.81 9.37 10.41
CA PRO A 8 19.31 8.25 9.60
C PRO A 8 19.19 8.56 8.09
N ARG A 9 19.25 7.52 7.25
CA ARG A 9 18.99 7.59 5.80
C ARG A 9 18.38 6.28 5.32
N GLY A 10 17.56 6.32 4.26
CA GLY A 10 16.98 5.12 3.64
C GLY A 10 15.58 4.79 4.14
N PHE A 11 15.31 3.50 4.37
CA PHE A 11 13.98 3.01 4.66
C PHE A 11 13.54 3.32 6.09
N CYS A 12 12.23 3.57 6.23
CA CYS A 12 11.57 3.65 7.52
C CYS A 12 10.74 2.38 7.75
N ALA A 13 10.30 2.16 8.98
CA ALA A 13 9.51 0.97 9.34
C ALA A 13 8.25 0.78 8.48
N GLY A 14 7.61 1.86 8.04
CA GLY A 14 6.44 1.79 7.16
C GLY A 14 6.78 1.28 5.75
N VAL A 15 7.92 1.71 5.20
CA VAL A 15 8.42 1.25 3.90
C VAL A 15 8.82 -0.22 3.96
N ASP A 16 9.60 -0.61 4.97
CA ASP A 16 10.03 -2.00 5.15
C ASP A 16 8.83 -2.95 5.25
N ARG A 17 7.87 -2.62 6.13
CA ARG A 17 6.63 -3.38 6.30
C ARG A 17 5.85 -3.52 4.99
N ALA A 18 5.72 -2.44 4.23
CA ALA A 18 4.91 -2.46 3.01
C ALA A 18 5.52 -3.34 1.93
N ILE A 19 6.86 -3.30 1.76
CA ILE A 19 7.58 -4.17 0.84
C ILE A 19 7.44 -5.63 1.29
N GLU A 20 7.66 -5.92 2.56
CA GLU A 20 7.57 -7.27 3.13
C GLU A 20 6.17 -7.87 2.94
N ILE A 21 5.10 -7.08 3.10
CA ILE A 21 3.73 -7.53 2.87
C ILE A 21 3.54 -8.04 1.43
N VAL A 22 4.10 -7.35 0.42
CA VAL A 22 4.01 -7.81 -0.97
C VAL A 22 4.79 -9.11 -1.16
N GLU A 23 6.00 -9.20 -0.61
CA GLU A 23 6.85 -10.40 -0.74
C GLU A 23 6.25 -11.62 -0.05
N LEU A 24 5.73 -11.46 1.16
CA LEU A 24 5.05 -12.52 1.89
C LEU A 24 3.74 -12.92 1.20
N SER A 25 3.02 -11.98 0.59
CA SER A 25 1.80 -12.29 -0.17
C SER A 25 2.13 -13.09 -1.42
N LEU A 26 3.18 -12.72 -2.16
CA LEU A 26 3.68 -13.51 -3.30
C LEU A 26 4.12 -14.91 -2.87
N LYS A 27 4.79 -15.04 -1.73
CA LYS A 27 5.19 -16.34 -1.17
C LYS A 27 3.99 -17.20 -0.75
N LYS A 28 2.95 -16.59 -0.18
CA LYS A 28 1.78 -17.29 0.37
C LYS A 28 0.74 -17.67 -0.69
N TYR A 29 0.46 -16.77 -1.62
CA TYR A 29 -0.63 -16.92 -2.59
C TYR A 29 -0.14 -17.20 -4.02
N GLY A 30 1.16 -17.04 -4.29
CA GLY A 30 1.70 -17.09 -5.64
C GLY A 30 1.44 -15.81 -6.44
N ALA A 31 1.94 -15.78 -7.67
CA ALA A 31 1.67 -14.70 -8.61
C ALA A 31 0.39 -14.99 -9.43
N PRO A 32 -0.38 -13.97 -9.86
CA PRO A 32 -0.14 -12.55 -9.61
C PRO A 32 -0.68 -12.06 -8.26
N ILE A 33 0.02 -11.09 -7.67
CA ILE A 33 -0.50 -10.25 -6.57
C ILE A 33 -0.73 -8.84 -7.11
N TYR A 34 -1.94 -8.32 -6.97
CA TYR A 34 -2.25 -6.96 -7.40
C TYR A 34 -1.91 -5.96 -6.30
N VAL A 35 -1.33 -4.82 -6.66
CA VAL A 35 -1.04 -3.71 -5.74
C VAL A 35 -1.67 -2.45 -6.33
N ARG A 36 -2.54 -1.78 -5.56
CA ARG A 36 -3.16 -0.53 -5.98
C ARG A 36 -2.16 0.61 -5.77
N HIS A 37 -1.78 1.26 -6.87
CA HIS A 37 -0.67 2.19 -7.02
C HIS A 37 0.68 1.55 -6.65
N GLU A 38 1.78 2.28 -6.83
CA GLU A 38 3.10 1.84 -6.34
C GLU A 38 3.08 1.61 -4.81
N ILE A 39 3.66 0.50 -4.35
CA ILE A 39 3.72 0.16 -2.92
C ILE A 39 4.45 1.24 -2.11
N VAL A 40 5.50 1.80 -2.71
CA VAL A 40 6.31 2.96 -2.30
C VAL A 40 6.85 3.65 -3.57
N HIS A 41 7.11 4.95 -3.53
CA HIS A 41 7.63 5.72 -4.68
C HIS A 41 9.13 5.49 -4.92
N SER A 42 9.51 4.23 -5.22
CA SER A 42 10.87 3.84 -5.57
C SER A 42 10.86 2.92 -6.78
N ARG A 43 11.33 3.44 -7.91
CA ARG A 43 11.40 2.71 -9.18
C ARG A 43 12.17 1.39 -9.05
N HIS A 44 13.22 1.36 -8.22
CA HIS A 44 14.00 0.15 -7.98
C HIS A 44 13.17 -0.93 -7.28
N VAL A 45 12.45 -0.55 -6.22
CA VAL A 45 11.58 -1.46 -5.46
C VAL A 45 10.44 -1.97 -6.32
N VAL A 46 9.74 -1.07 -7.02
CA VAL A 46 8.61 -1.42 -7.90
C VAL A 46 9.05 -2.38 -9.00
N LYS A 47 10.20 -2.11 -9.65
CA LYS A 47 10.75 -3.01 -10.66
C LYS A 47 11.07 -4.40 -10.10
N SER A 48 11.70 -4.47 -8.92
CA SER A 48 12.03 -5.73 -8.25
C SER A 48 10.77 -6.55 -7.94
N LEU A 49 9.72 -5.92 -7.40
CA LEU A 49 8.47 -6.60 -7.09
C LEU A 49 7.71 -7.05 -8.34
N ARG A 50 7.73 -6.25 -9.42
CA ARG A 50 7.18 -6.66 -10.73
C ARG A 50 7.85 -7.93 -11.26
N GLN A 51 9.18 -8.01 -11.16
CA GLN A 51 9.93 -9.20 -11.56
C GLN A 51 9.58 -10.45 -10.74
N LYS A 52 9.11 -10.27 -9.50
CA LYS A 52 8.63 -11.35 -8.62
C LYS A 52 7.16 -11.72 -8.85
N GLY A 53 6.43 -11.00 -9.71
CA GLY A 53 5.03 -11.29 -10.04
C GLY A 53 3.98 -10.36 -9.42
N ALA A 54 4.40 -9.23 -8.83
CA ALA A 54 3.46 -8.19 -8.44
C ALA A 54 2.98 -7.39 -9.66
N VAL A 55 1.68 -7.14 -9.74
CA VAL A 55 1.03 -6.34 -10.79
C VAL A 55 0.53 -5.06 -10.15
N PHE A 56 1.10 -3.93 -10.56
CA PHE A 56 0.72 -2.61 -10.07
C PHE A 56 -0.35 -2.04 -10.99
N VAL A 57 -1.48 -1.63 -10.42
CA VAL A 57 -2.64 -1.06 -11.13
C VAL A 57 -2.95 0.32 -10.58
N GLU A 58 -3.57 1.18 -11.38
CA GLU A 58 -4.02 2.48 -10.89
C GLU A 58 -5.37 2.34 -10.18
N GLU A 59 -6.30 1.61 -10.80
CA GLU A 59 -7.67 1.45 -10.30
C GLU A 59 -8.04 0.00 -10.03
N LEU A 60 -9.01 -0.17 -9.13
CA LEU A 60 -9.45 -1.50 -8.74
C LEU A 60 -10.14 -2.23 -9.89
N ASN A 61 -10.85 -1.54 -10.78
CA ASN A 61 -11.52 -2.15 -11.94
C ASN A 61 -10.57 -2.95 -12.87
N GLU A 62 -9.26 -2.70 -12.82
CA GLU A 62 -8.22 -3.44 -13.55
C GLU A 62 -7.90 -4.82 -12.92
N VAL A 63 -8.29 -5.03 -11.65
CA VAL A 63 -8.03 -6.26 -10.89
C VAL A 63 -9.17 -7.26 -11.11
N PRO A 64 -8.93 -8.53 -11.47
CA PRO A 64 -10.01 -9.52 -11.58
C PRO A 64 -10.75 -9.73 -10.25
N GLU A 65 -12.07 -9.94 -10.30
CA GLU A 65 -12.87 -10.22 -9.09
C GLU A 65 -12.33 -11.41 -8.31
N GLY A 66 -12.43 -11.37 -6.98
CA GLY A 66 -11.90 -12.42 -6.11
C GLY A 66 -10.38 -12.45 -5.96
N SER A 67 -9.63 -11.62 -6.69
CA SER A 67 -8.17 -11.60 -6.59
C SER A 67 -7.67 -11.00 -5.27
N VAL A 68 -6.43 -11.31 -4.91
CA VAL A 68 -5.71 -10.65 -3.81
C VAL A 68 -5.22 -9.28 -4.27
N VAL A 69 -5.58 -8.24 -3.51
CA VAL A 69 -5.14 -6.87 -3.75
C VAL A 69 -4.49 -6.28 -2.50
N ILE A 70 -3.39 -5.57 -2.69
CA ILE A 70 -2.66 -4.88 -1.63
C ILE A 70 -2.87 -3.37 -1.79
N PHE A 71 -3.30 -2.69 -0.72
CA PHE A 71 -3.29 -1.22 -0.68
C PHE A 71 -1.91 -0.72 -0.24
N SER A 72 -1.43 0.34 -0.90
CA SER A 72 -0.07 0.85 -0.69
C SER A 72 0.15 1.45 0.71
N ALA A 73 1.43 1.73 1.03
CA ALA A 73 1.81 2.37 2.30
C ALA A 73 1.15 3.74 2.54
N HIS A 74 0.69 4.39 1.47
CA HIS A 74 0.17 5.75 1.45
C HIS A 74 -1.32 5.85 1.85
N GLY A 75 -2.01 4.72 2.00
CA GLY A 75 -3.43 4.69 2.32
C GLY A 75 -4.33 4.89 1.10
N VAL A 76 -5.63 4.65 1.32
CA VAL A 76 -6.68 4.83 0.31
C VAL A 76 -7.92 5.45 0.95
N ALA A 77 -8.78 6.05 0.13
CA ALA A 77 -10.06 6.58 0.56
C ALA A 77 -11.06 5.47 0.98
N LYS A 78 -12.08 5.83 1.75
CA LYS A 78 -13.17 4.90 2.15
C LYS A 78 -13.90 4.30 0.94
N SER A 79 -14.11 5.08 -0.11
CA SER A 79 -14.75 4.62 -1.36
C SER A 79 -13.99 3.47 -2.02
N VAL A 80 -12.66 3.45 -1.93
CA VAL A 80 -11.82 2.36 -2.48
C VAL A 80 -12.01 1.06 -1.68
N TRP A 81 -12.19 1.17 -0.36
CA TRP A 81 -12.55 0.01 0.48
C TRP A 81 -13.92 -0.56 0.11
N GLU A 82 -14.91 0.30 -0.12
CA GLU A 82 -16.25 -0.09 -0.54
C GLU A 82 -16.25 -0.77 -1.91
N GLU A 83 -15.49 -0.23 -2.86
CA GLU A 83 -15.31 -0.83 -4.18
C GLU A 83 -14.67 -2.23 -4.08
N ALA A 84 -13.60 -2.37 -3.29
CA ALA A 84 -12.94 -3.67 -3.11
C ALA A 84 -13.88 -4.71 -2.51
N ARG A 85 -14.72 -4.32 -1.53
CA ARG A 85 -15.77 -5.18 -0.96
C ARG A 85 -16.80 -5.58 -2.00
N ARG A 86 -17.31 -4.62 -2.78
CA ARG A 86 -18.29 -4.86 -3.85
C ARG A 86 -17.77 -5.85 -4.89
N ARG A 87 -16.47 -5.77 -5.22
CA ARG A 87 -15.79 -6.66 -6.18
C ARG A 87 -15.27 -7.95 -5.56
N ARG A 88 -15.58 -8.19 -4.28
CA ARG A 88 -15.18 -9.39 -3.51
C ARG A 88 -13.67 -9.64 -3.53
N LEU A 89 -12.87 -8.57 -3.56
CA LEU A 89 -11.42 -8.68 -3.55
C LEU A 89 -10.92 -9.09 -2.16
N HIS A 90 -9.86 -9.90 -2.13
CA HIS A 90 -9.16 -10.24 -0.90
C HIS A 90 -8.13 -9.14 -0.59
N VAL A 91 -8.53 -8.14 0.18
CA VAL A 91 -7.72 -6.97 0.49
C VAL A 91 -6.70 -7.27 1.59
N ILE A 92 -5.44 -6.90 1.37
CA ILE A 92 -4.38 -6.83 2.37
C ILE A 92 -3.93 -5.37 2.48
N ASP A 93 -4.00 -4.80 3.68
CA ASP A 93 -3.69 -3.38 3.89
C ASP A 93 -2.23 -3.17 4.33
N ALA A 94 -1.42 -2.62 3.42
CA ALA A 94 -0.04 -2.24 3.70
C ALA A 94 0.12 -0.80 4.18
N THR A 95 -0.97 -0.06 4.39
CA THR A 95 -0.94 1.34 4.87
C THR A 95 -0.07 1.46 6.12
N CYS A 96 0.80 2.48 6.13
CA CYS A 96 1.65 2.77 7.28
C CYS A 96 0.78 3.10 8.51
N PRO A 97 1.05 2.52 9.71
CA PRO A 97 0.27 2.83 10.91
C PRO A 97 0.21 4.33 11.25
N LEU A 98 1.23 5.10 10.87
CA LEU A 98 1.23 6.55 11.06
C LEU A 98 0.24 7.27 10.11
N VAL A 99 0.00 6.74 8.91
CA VAL A 99 -1.03 7.23 7.99
C VAL A 99 -2.42 6.86 8.49
N ILE A 100 -2.60 5.61 8.96
CA ILE A 100 -3.85 5.16 9.59
C ILE A 100 -4.22 6.06 10.76
N LYS A 101 -3.25 6.45 11.58
CA LYS A 101 -3.48 7.39 12.69
C LYS A 101 -4.11 8.70 12.20
N VAL A 102 -3.57 9.31 11.15
CA VAL A 102 -4.12 10.55 10.58
C VAL A 102 -5.53 10.33 10.04
N HIS A 103 -5.77 9.22 9.33
CA HIS A 103 -7.11 8.88 8.86
C HIS A 103 -8.11 8.75 10.02
N ASN A 104 -7.70 8.20 11.16
CA ASN A 104 -8.55 8.04 12.33
C ASN A 104 -8.88 9.39 12.99
N GLU A 105 -7.90 10.28 13.16
CA GLU A 105 -8.16 11.61 13.72
C GLU A 105 -9.08 12.44 12.81
N VAL A 106 -8.81 12.46 11.49
CA VAL A 106 -9.67 13.13 10.49
C VAL A 106 -11.10 12.62 10.56
N ASN A 107 -11.29 11.30 10.66
CA ASN A 107 -12.63 10.71 10.77
C ASN A 107 -13.32 11.10 12.09
N ARG A 108 -12.58 11.11 13.20
CA ARG A 108 -13.10 11.49 14.50
C ARG A 108 -13.57 12.93 14.50
N ASP A 109 -12.73 13.86 14.04
CA ASP A 109 -13.03 15.28 14.02
C ASP A 109 -14.24 15.58 13.12
N TYR A 110 -14.30 14.96 11.94
CA TYR A 110 -15.46 15.03 11.05
C TYR A 110 -16.74 14.54 11.74
N THR A 111 -16.70 13.41 12.45
CA THR A 111 -17.88 12.90 13.19
C THR A 111 -18.30 13.77 14.35
N GLN A 112 -17.41 14.62 14.85
CA GLN A 112 -17.70 15.60 15.91
C GLN A 112 -18.15 16.96 15.36
N GLY A 113 -18.21 17.11 14.03
CA GLY A 113 -18.67 18.34 13.36
C GLY A 113 -17.61 19.43 13.24
N TYR A 114 -16.32 19.10 13.43
CA TYR A 114 -15.24 20.04 13.17
C TYR A 114 -15.01 20.21 11.66
N GLU A 115 -14.61 21.41 11.26
CA GLU A 115 -14.01 21.67 9.95
C GLU A 115 -12.52 21.30 9.97
N LEU A 116 -12.01 20.78 8.85
CA LEU A 116 -10.67 20.21 8.68
C LEU A 116 -9.84 20.98 7.65
#